data_AF-A0A5N8TDI2-F1
#
_entry.id   AF-A0A5N8TDI2-F1
#
_cell.length_a   1.000
_cell.length_b   1.000
_cell.length_c   1.000
_cell.angle_alpha   90.00
_cell.angle_beta   90.00
_cell.angle_gamma   90.00
#
_symmetry.space_group_name_H-M   'P 1'
#
loop_
_entity.id
_entity.type
_entity.pdbx_description
1 polymer ?
#
loop_
_entity_poly.entity_id
_entity_poly.type
_entity_poly.pdbx_seq_one_letter_code
_entity_poly.pdbx_strand_id
1 'polypeptide(L)'
;MFNEWLCRFKFSSFIRGLLVVIGVLPLVLISLISISISKSALEDSAYNQLNVSRSIKEKEVENYFIEREADTRLLSKTLSVFYQSATIKLDRFSRLKSRDIEFFLENVDKEVTLFSRMDETSKALKAFSNGVEKGKFSKGESWKNNREKYSSSINEFKDLFDWHNVYLISPSGKVTFSALQGNELGLDLMSSDMMNTSLHKAFIRAKKSKIKCV
;
A
#
# COMPACT_ATOMS: atom_id res chain seq x y z
N MET A 1 52.48 86.96 -61.49
CA MET A 1 51.09 87.30 -61.10
C MET A 1 50.63 86.56 -59.84
N PHE A 2 51.52 86.31 -58.87
CA PHE A 2 51.19 85.69 -57.57
C PHE A 2 51.50 86.64 -56.39
N ASN A 3 52.18 87.76 -56.67
CA ASN A 3 52.70 88.72 -55.68
C ASN A 3 51.76 89.89 -55.38
N GLU A 4 50.75 90.19 -56.22
CA GLU A 4 49.81 91.29 -55.96
C GLU A 4 48.64 90.90 -55.05
N TRP A 5 48.34 89.61 -54.92
CA TRP A 5 47.26 89.11 -54.05
C TRP A 5 47.67 89.07 -52.57
N LEU A 6 48.98 88.94 -52.29
CA LEU A 6 49.51 88.81 -50.92
C LEU A 6 49.52 90.13 -50.13
N CYS A 7 49.54 91.30 -50.79
CA CYS A 7 49.64 92.60 -50.11
C CYS A 7 48.32 93.16 -49.55
N ARG A 8 47.15 92.55 -49.84
CA ARG A 8 45.86 92.99 -49.28
C ARG A 8 45.37 92.17 -48.09
N PHE A 9 46.08 91.10 -47.72
CA PHE A 9 45.72 90.25 -46.58
C PHE A 9 46.60 90.57 -45.37
N LYS A 10 45.99 90.89 -44.22
CA LYS A 10 46.70 91.05 -42.94
C LYS A 10 47.45 89.74 -42.63
N PHE A 11 48.77 89.71 -42.80
CA PHE A 11 49.64 88.53 -42.65
C PHE A 11 49.41 87.74 -41.35
N SER A 12 49.03 88.41 -40.25
CA SER A 12 48.69 87.76 -38.98
C SER A 12 47.47 86.83 -39.04
N SER A 13 46.51 87.08 -39.94
CA SER A 13 45.29 86.27 -40.09
C SER A 13 45.48 85.01 -40.93
N PHE A 14 46.43 85.03 -41.88
CA PHE A 14 46.74 83.88 -42.73
C PHE A 14 47.48 82.76 -41.98
N ILE A 15 48.47 83.12 -41.17
CA ILE A 15 49.24 82.15 -40.35
C ILE A 15 48.32 81.45 -39.33
N ARG A 16 47.37 82.17 -38.72
CA ARG A 16 46.38 81.59 -37.80
C ARG A 16 45.48 80.56 -38.48
N GLY A 17 45.05 80.81 -39.73
CA GLY A 17 44.25 79.87 -40.50
C GLY A 17 45.00 78.60 -40.88
N LEU A 18 46.25 78.72 -41.35
CA LEU A 18 47.09 77.57 -41.70
C LEU A 18 47.37 76.68 -40.48
N LEU A 19 47.65 77.28 -39.32
CA LEU A 19 47.86 76.56 -38.05
C LEU A 19 46.63 75.77 -37.63
N VAL A 20 45.42 76.35 -37.78
CA VAL A 20 44.14 75.68 -37.47
C VAL A 20 43.89 74.51 -38.42
N VAL A 21 44.15 74.68 -39.72
CA VAL A 21 43.93 73.60 -40.68
C VAL A 21 44.89 72.43 -40.42
N ILE A 22 46.17 72.70 -40.14
CA ILE A 22 47.17 71.65 -39.87
C ILE A 22 46.89 70.91 -38.56
N GLY A 23 46.39 71.60 -37.53
CA GLY A 23 46.08 70.96 -36.25
C GLY A 23 44.70 70.27 -36.23
N VAL A 24 43.66 70.97 -36.69
CA VAL A 24 42.26 70.58 -36.46
C VAL A 24 41.75 69.62 -37.52
N LEU A 25 42.12 69.81 -38.79
CA LEU A 25 41.65 68.95 -39.88
C LEU A 25 42.01 67.47 -39.68
N PRO A 26 43.28 67.09 -39.39
CA PRO A 26 43.61 65.67 -39.17
C PRO A 26 42.94 65.12 -37.91
N LEU A 27 42.75 65.94 -36.87
CA LEU A 27 42.02 65.55 -35.66
C LEU A 27 40.56 65.18 -35.94
N VAL A 28 39.87 65.95 -36.77
CA VAL A 28 38.48 65.66 -37.18
C VAL A 28 38.41 64.37 -37.98
N LEU A 29 39.34 64.16 -38.91
CA LEU A 29 39.37 62.93 -39.73
C LEU A 29 39.61 61.68 -38.88
N ILE A 30 40.57 61.73 -37.96
CA ILE A 30 40.84 60.63 -37.02
C ILE A 30 39.63 60.37 -36.11
N SER A 31 38.98 61.44 -35.63
CA SER A 31 37.77 61.34 -34.81
C SER A 31 36.62 60.62 -35.53
N LEU A 32 36.37 60.97 -36.80
CA LEU A 32 35.31 60.33 -37.60
C LEU A 32 35.58 58.84 -37.83
N ILE A 33 36.83 58.47 -38.14
CA ILE A 33 37.24 57.06 -38.31
C ILE A 33 37.11 56.30 -36.99
N SER A 34 37.58 56.91 -35.90
CA SER A 34 37.51 56.34 -34.55
C SER A 34 36.08 56.06 -34.12
N ILE A 35 35.13 56.94 -34.42
CA ILE A 35 33.71 56.75 -34.12
C ILE A 35 33.14 55.53 -34.86
N SER A 36 33.50 55.33 -36.14
CA SER A 36 33.01 54.17 -36.91
C SER A 36 33.58 52.85 -36.39
N ILE A 37 34.89 52.82 -36.08
CA ILE A 37 35.56 51.65 -35.53
C ILE A 37 34.99 51.33 -34.14
N SER A 38 34.81 52.35 -33.30
CA SER A 38 34.26 52.18 -31.95
C SER A 38 32.81 51.71 -31.97
N LYS A 39 32.00 52.20 -32.91
CA LYS A 39 30.62 51.73 -33.11
C LYS A 39 30.59 50.25 -33.51
N SER A 40 31.38 49.86 -34.52
CA SER A 40 31.48 48.47 -34.96
C SER A 40 31.96 47.56 -33.83
N ALA A 41 33.01 47.96 -33.10
CA ALA A 41 33.55 47.17 -32.00
C ALA A 41 32.56 47.01 -30.84
N LEU A 42 31.74 48.04 -30.56
CA LEU A 42 30.72 47.97 -29.52
C LEU A 42 29.53 47.10 -29.93
N GLU A 43 29.13 47.18 -31.21
CA GLU A 43 28.11 46.32 -31.81
C GLU A 43 28.54 44.85 -31.78
N ASP A 44 29.75 44.54 -32.25
CA ASP A 44 30.33 43.20 -32.22
C ASP A 44 30.43 42.65 -30.79
N SER A 45 30.88 43.49 -29.84
CA SER A 45 30.94 43.11 -28.42
C SER A 45 29.57 42.82 -27.82
N ALA A 46 28.57 43.65 -28.13
CA ALA A 46 27.20 43.47 -27.65
C ALA A 46 26.56 42.19 -28.24
N TYR A 47 26.74 41.94 -29.54
CA TYR A 47 26.28 40.69 -30.17
C TYR A 47 26.98 39.47 -29.60
N ASN A 48 28.30 39.54 -29.41
CA ASN A 48 29.05 38.42 -28.85
C ASN A 48 28.61 38.10 -27.42
N GLN A 49 28.40 39.12 -26.57
CA GLN A 49 27.88 38.93 -25.22
C GLN A 49 26.47 38.32 -25.22
N LEU A 50 25.59 38.78 -26.11
CA LEU A 50 24.25 38.21 -26.26
C LEU A 50 24.30 36.76 -26.73
N ASN A 51 25.18 36.44 -27.69
CA ASN A 51 25.34 35.09 -28.21
C ASN A 51 25.91 34.14 -27.15
N VAL A 52 26.88 34.59 -26.36
CA VAL A 52 27.42 33.84 -25.21
C VAL A 52 26.35 33.62 -24.14
N SER A 53 25.58 34.66 -23.80
CA SER A 53 24.45 34.53 -22.86
C SER A 53 23.42 33.53 -23.36
N ARG A 54 23.08 33.61 -24.66
CA ARG A 54 22.17 32.68 -25.31
C ARG A 54 22.68 31.23 -25.27
N SER A 55 23.94 30.99 -25.61
CA SER A 55 24.51 29.62 -25.63
C SER A 55 24.64 29.02 -24.23
N ILE A 56 24.94 29.83 -23.21
CA ILE A 56 24.92 29.40 -21.80
C ILE A 56 23.50 29.00 -21.41
N LYS A 57 22.50 29.83 -21.73
CA LYS A 57 21.10 29.54 -21.41
C LYS A 57 20.56 28.33 -22.15
N GLU A 58 20.98 28.12 -23.40
CA GLU A 58 20.67 26.91 -24.16
C GLU A 58 21.18 25.65 -23.44
N LYS A 59 22.45 25.66 -23.02
CA LYS A 59 23.06 24.55 -22.28
C LYS A 59 22.44 24.33 -20.90
N GLU A 60 22.07 25.41 -20.20
CA GLU A 60 21.37 25.35 -18.92
C GLU A 60 19.99 24.68 -19.05
N VAL A 61 19.25 25.03 -20.11
CA VAL A 61 17.96 24.40 -20.42
C VAL A 61 18.11 22.94 -20.79
N GLU A 62 19.10 22.60 -21.64
CA GLU A 62 19.39 21.20 -21.99
C GLU A 62 19.73 20.36 -20.76
N ASN A 63 20.65 20.85 -19.92
CA ASN A 63 21.04 20.17 -18.68
C ASN A 63 19.86 20.03 -17.72
N TYR A 64 19.02 21.07 -17.58
CA TYR A 64 17.82 21.00 -16.77
C TYR A 64 16.91 19.84 -17.21
N PHE A 65 16.65 19.69 -18.52
CA PHE A 65 15.82 18.60 -19.02
C PHE A 65 16.46 17.22 -18.81
N ILE A 66 17.78 17.08 -19.02
CA ILE A 66 18.52 15.84 -18.74
C ILE A 66 18.39 15.43 -17.27
N GLU A 67 18.58 16.37 -16.35
CA GLU A 67 18.43 16.14 -14.91
C GLU A 67 16.97 15.80 -14.54
N ARG A 68 15.98 16.49 -15.12
CA ARG A 68 14.56 16.17 -14.89
C ARG A 68 14.18 14.78 -15.39
N GLU A 69 14.70 14.34 -16.53
CA GLU A 69 14.48 12.99 -17.05
C GLU A 69 15.11 11.95 -16.12
N ALA A 70 16.35 12.18 -15.69
CA ALA A 70 17.04 11.32 -14.74
C ALA A 70 16.28 11.20 -13.41
N ASP A 71 15.84 12.33 -12.84
CA ASP A 71 15.05 12.38 -11.61
C ASP A 71 13.73 11.63 -11.74
N THR A 72 13.01 11.83 -12.86
CA THR A 72 11.74 11.14 -13.11
C THR A 72 11.95 9.64 -13.24
N ARG A 73 13.04 9.21 -13.89
CA ARG A 73 13.43 7.79 -13.98
C ARG A 73 13.74 7.20 -12.60
N LEU A 74 14.44 7.94 -11.74
CA LEU A 74 14.72 7.52 -10.36
C LEU A 74 13.44 7.41 -9.53
N LEU A 75 12.51 8.35 -9.66
CA LEU A 75 11.22 8.31 -8.98
C LEU A 75 10.39 7.11 -9.44
N SER A 76 10.30 6.87 -10.75
CA SER A 76 9.61 5.70 -11.31
C SER A 76 10.21 4.39 -10.80
N LYS A 77 11.54 4.29 -10.76
CA LYS A 77 12.25 3.14 -10.18
C LYS A 77 11.89 2.96 -8.70
N THR A 78 11.93 4.02 -7.91
CA THR A 78 11.59 4.00 -6.48
C THR A 78 10.15 3.56 -6.27
N LEU A 79 9.22 4.08 -7.08
CA LEU A 79 7.81 3.70 -7.04
C LEU A 79 7.63 2.22 -7.40
N SER A 80 8.33 1.71 -8.41
CA SER A 80 8.26 0.28 -8.76
C SER A 80 8.75 -0.63 -7.62
N VAL A 81 9.82 -0.24 -6.91
CA VAL A 81 10.33 -0.95 -5.73
C VAL A 81 9.33 -0.87 -4.56
N PHE A 82 8.68 0.28 -4.36
CA PHE A 82 7.63 0.42 -3.35
C PHE A 82 6.42 -0.47 -3.65
N TYR A 83 5.95 -0.49 -4.90
CA TYR A 83 4.86 -1.38 -5.33
C TYR A 83 5.23 -2.85 -5.15
N GLN A 84 6.42 -3.26 -5.60
CA GLN A 84 6.91 -4.63 -5.40
C GLN A 84 7.03 -4.98 -3.90
N SER A 85 7.49 -4.04 -3.08
CA SER A 85 7.58 -4.24 -1.63
C SER A 85 6.20 -4.38 -0.99
N ALA A 86 5.21 -3.62 -1.46
CA ALA A 86 3.83 -3.71 -1.01
C ALA A 86 3.21 -5.07 -1.37
N THR A 87 3.42 -5.56 -2.60
CA THR A 87 2.90 -6.89 -3.01
C THR A 87 3.57 -8.02 -2.23
N ILE A 88 4.88 -7.98 -2.03
CA ILE A 88 5.61 -8.98 -1.22
C ILE A 88 5.14 -8.96 0.24
N LYS A 89 4.90 -7.78 0.82
CA LYS A 89 4.37 -7.67 2.19
C LYS A 89 2.95 -8.24 2.29
N LEU A 90 2.07 -7.92 1.33
CA LEU A 90 0.70 -8.45 1.30
C LEU A 90 0.67 -9.96 1.11
N ASP A 91 1.47 -10.51 0.20
CA ASP A 91 1.59 -11.96 0.00
C ASP A 91 2.09 -12.64 1.29
N ARG A 92 3.13 -12.09 1.94
CA ARG A 92 3.60 -12.61 3.23
C ARG A 92 2.53 -12.56 4.31
N PHE A 93 1.80 -11.45 4.44
CA PHE A 93 0.73 -11.33 5.42
C PHE A 93 -0.39 -12.34 5.14
N SER A 94 -0.78 -12.51 3.88
CA SER A 94 -1.79 -13.50 3.49
C SER A 94 -1.33 -14.93 3.81
N ARG A 95 -0.08 -15.29 3.48
CA ARG A 95 0.47 -16.62 3.77
C ARG A 95 0.57 -16.89 5.27
N LEU A 96 1.03 -15.90 6.05
CA LEU A 96 1.07 -15.99 7.50
C LEU A 96 -0.33 -16.22 8.05
N LYS A 97 -1.33 -15.46 7.58
CA LYS A 97 -2.71 -15.62 8.03
C LYS A 97 -3.30 -16.98 7.64
N SER A 98 -3.03 -17.47 6.43
CA SER A 98 -3.41 -18.82 6.00
C SER A 98 -2.84 -19.88 6.93
N ARG A 99 -1.55 -19.81 7.23
CA ARG A 99 -0.88 -20.72 8.17
C ARG A 99 -1.47 -20.63 9.58
N ASP A 100 -1.76 -19.43 10.07
CA ASP A 100 -2.35 -19.25 11.40
C ASP A 100 -3.78 -19.83 11.46
N ILE A 101 -4.56 -19.71 10.38
CA ILE A 101 -5.88 -20.34 10.26
C ILE A 101 -5.75 -21.87 10.20
N GLU A 102 -4.80 -22.40 9.42
CA GLU A 102 -4.53 -23.85 9.35
C GLU A 102 -4.15 -24.39 10.72
N PHE A 103 -3.21 -23.75 11.41
CA PHE A 103 -2.80 -24.12 12.77
C PHE A 103 -3.96 -24.06 13.77
N PHE A 104 -4.80 -23.02 13.69
CA PHE A 104 -6.01 -22.92 14.50
C PHE A 104 -6.96 -24.09 14.24
N LEU A 105 -7.24 -24.42 12.96
CA LEU A 105 -8.13 -25.53 12.59
C LEU A 105 -7.56 -26.89 13.03
N GLU A 106 -6.25 -27.10 12.91
CA GLU A 106 -5.58 -28.31 13.42
C GLU A 106 -5.70 -28.44 14.94
N ASN A 107 -5.60 -27.33 15.68
CA ASN A 107 -5.76 -27.37 17.13
C ASN A 107 -7.21 -27.63 17.52
N VAL A 108 -8.18 -26.99 16.87
CA VAL A 108 -9.60 -27.28 17.08
C VAL A 108 -9.90 -28.77 16.82
N ASP A 109 -9.32 -29.38 15.78
CA ASP A 109 -9.48 -30.82 15.52
C ASP A 109 -8.91 -31.69 16.64
N LYS A 110 -7.71 -31.36 17.15
CA LYS A 110 -7.08 -32.06 18.29
C LYS A 110 -7.90 -31.91 19.57
N GLU A 111 -8.38 -30.72 19.87
CA GLU A 111 -9.19 -30.43 21.05
C GLU A 111 -10.53 -31.17 21.01
N VAL A 112 -11.25 -31.11 19.88
CA VAL A 112 -12.51 -31.84 19.68
C VAL A 112 -12.26 -33.35 19.73
N THR A 113 -11.16 -33.84 19.16
CA THR A 113 -10.77 -35.25 19.25
C THR A 113 -10.52 -35.66 20.70
N LEU A 114 -9.76 -34.89 21.46
CA LEU A 114 -9.51 -35.15 22.88
C LEU A 114 -10.83 -35.19 23.66
N PHE A 115 -11.64 -34.15 23.52
CA PHE A 115 -12.95 -34.05 24.17
C PHE A 115 -13.86 -35.24 23.83
N SER A 116 -13.92 -35.67 22.57
CA SER A 116 -14.75 -36.79 22.12
C SER A 116 -14.30 -38.16 22.64
N ARG A 117 -13.00 -38.32 22.91
CA ARG A 117 -12.40 -39.57 23.41
C ARG A 117 -12.48 -39.73 24.91
N MET A 118 -12.80 -38.66 25.63
CA MET A 118 -12.93 -38.74 27.08
C MET A 118 -14.11 -39.62 27.47
N ASP A 119 -13.87 -40.47 28.45
CA ASP A 119 -14.86 -41.40 28.98
C ASP A 119 -16.12 -40.65 29.50
N GLU A 120 -15.92 -39.53 30.19
CA GLU A 120 -17.01 -38.70 30.71
C GLU A 120 -17.89 -38.12 29.58
N THR A 121 -17.28 -37.61 28.50
CA THR A 121 -18.00 -37.12 27.31
C THR A 121 -18.79 -38.22 26.62
N SER A 122 -18.19 -39.41 26.47
CA SER A 122 -18.85 -40.58 25.88
C SER A 122 -20.04 -41.03 26.73
N LYS A 123 -19.89 -41.07 28.06
CA LYS A 123 -20.97 -41.37 29.02
C LYS A 123 -22.07 -40.31 28.97
N ALA A 124 -21.71 -39.03 28.94
CA ALA A 124 -22.66 -37.93 28.82
C ALA A 124 -23.48 -38.06 27.52
N LEU A 125 -22.81 -38.25 26.38
CA LEU A 125 -23.47 -38.40 25.08
C LEU A 125 -24.48 -39.57 25.08
N LYS A 126 -24.11 -40.73 25.62
CA LYS A 126 -25.01 -41.88 25.77
C LYS A 126 -26.19 -41.56 26.67
N ALA A 127 -25.94 -40.95 27.83
CA ALA A 127 -26.98 -40.62 28.81
C ALA A 127 -28.01 -39.63 28.26
N PHE A 128 -27.56 -38.58 27.55
CA PHE A 128 -28.43 -37.61 26.92
C PHE A 128 -29.19 -38.18 25.70
N SER A 129 -28.55 -39.04 24.90
CA SER A 129 -29.19 -39.69 23.75
C SER A 129 -30.33 -40.62 24.16
N ASN A 130 -30.17 -41.41 25.22
CA ASN A 130 -31.21 -42.30 25.74
C ASN A 130 -32.49 -41.55 26.17
N GLY A 131 -32.37 -40.30 26.60
CA GLY A 131 -33.51 -39.45 26.98
C GLY A 131 -34.36 -39.01 25.78
N VAL A 132 -33.74 -38.91 24.60
CA VAL A 132 -34.43 -38.58 23.34
C VAL A 132 -35.30 -39.74 22.88
N GLU A 133 -34.77 -40.97 22.89
CA GLU A 133 -35.49 -42.17 22.46
C GLU A 133 -36.75 -42.45 23.29
N LYS A 134 -36.74 -42.04 24.56
CA LYS A 134 -37.88 -42.19 25.48
C LYS A 134 -38.90 -41.05 25.41
N GLY A 135 -38.72 -40.07 24.50
CA GLY A 135 -39.63 -38.93 24.34
C GLY A 135 -39.64 -37.93 25.50
N LYS A 136 -38.71 -38.03 26.45
CA LYS A 136 -38.64 -37.19 27.67
C LYS A 136 -37.57 -36.10 27.59
N PHE A 137 -37.26 -35.65 26.37
CA PHE A 137 -36.20 -34.67 26.11
C PHE A 137 -36.45 -33.34 26.84
N SER A 138 -35.39 -32.78 27.45
CA SER A 138 -35.27 -31.49 28.18
C SER A 138 -36.23 -31.20 29.35
N LYS A 139 -37.35 -31.92 29.47
CA LYS A 139 -38.35 -31.73 30.53
C LYS A 139 -38.40 -32.86 31.55
N GLY A 140 -37.77 -34.00 31.27
CA GLY A 140 -37.74 -35.14 32.18
C GLY A 140 -36.68 -35.00 33.27
N GLU A 141 -36.99 -35.49 34.47
CA GLU A 141 -36.07 -35.56 35.62
C GLU A 141 -34.71 -36.18 35.24
N SER A 142 -34.74 -37.21 34.39
CA SER A 142 -33.53 -37.88 33.89
C SER A 142 -32.59 -36.94 33.12
N TRP A 143 -33.11 -35.96 32.38
CA TRP A 143 -32.26 -35.01 31.65
C TRP A 143 -31.62 -34.01 32.60
N LYS A 144 -32.37 -33.53 33.61
CA LYS A 144 -31.86 -32.63 34.66
C LYS A 144 -30.74 -33.30 35.46
N ASN A 145 -30.94 -34.53 35.90
CA ASN A 145 -29.93 -35.28 36.66
C ASN A 145 -28.66 -35.52 35.82
N ASN A 146 -28.80 -35.85 34.54
CA ASN A 146 -27.65 -35.99 33.63
C ASN A 146 -26.92 -34.65 33.44
N ARG A 147 -27.66 -33.54 33.34
CA ARG A 147 -27.06 -32.20 33.26
C ARG A 147 -26.28 -31.87 34.52
N GLU A 148 -26.86 -32.04 35.69
CA GLU A 148 -26.17 -31.79 36.97
C GLU A 148 -24.89 -32.62 37.08
N LYS A 149 -24.95 -33.89 36.66
CA LYS A 149 -23.80 -34.79 36.70
C LYS A 149 -22.67 -34.39 35.74
N TYR A 150 -22.98 -34.08 34.48
CA TYR A 150 -21.97 -33.94 33.42
C TYR A 150 -21.58 -32.49 33.07
N SER A 151 -22.36 -31.49 33.48
CA SER A 151 -22.12 -30.10 33.05
C SER A 151 -20.79 -29.54 33.53
N SER A 152 -20.34 -29.86 34.74
CA SER A 152 -19.08 -29.35 35.28
C SER A 152 -17.89 -29.75 34.39
N SER A 153 -17.76 -31.05 34.12
CA SER A 153 -16.67 -31.56 33.29
C SER A 153 -16.72 -31.00 31.86
N ILE A 154 -17.91 -30.89 31.25
CA ILE A 154 -18.02 -30.32 29.90
C ILE A 154 -17.68 -28.82 29.89
N ASN A 155 -18.09 -28.07 30.91
CA ASN A 155 -17.78 -26.65 31.03
C ASN A 155 -16.29 -26.39 31.28
N GLU A 156 -15.60 -27.27 32.02
CA GLU A 156 -14.14 -27.20 32.16
C GLU A 156 -13.44 -27.26 30.79
N PHE A 157 -13.89 -28.12 29.87
CA PHE A 157 -13.33 -28.15 28.51
C PHE A 157 -13.69 -26.93 27.68
N LYS A 158 -14.93 -26.46 27.81
CA LYS A 158 -15.38 -25.23 27.17
C LYS A 158 -14.47 -24.07 27.58
N ASP A 159 -14.15 -23.96 28.87
CA ASP A 159 -13.34 -22.86 29.39
C ASP A 159 -11.84 -23.08 29.13
N LEU A 160 -11.34 -24.32 29.21
CA LEU A 160 -9.94 -24.68 28.91
C LEU A 160 -9.56 -24.36 27.46
N PHE A 161 -10.46 -24.64 26.50
CA PHE A 161 -10.23 -24.40 25.08
C PHE A 161 -10.84 -23.10 24.57
N ASP A 162 -11.36 -22.26 25.48
CA ASP A 162 -12.05 -21.00 25.15
C ASP A 162 -13.12 -21.17 24.06
N TRP A 163 -13.83 -22.30 24.09
CA TRP A 163 -14.92 -22.56 23.17
C TRP A 163 -16.12 -21.70 23.52
N HIS A 164 -16.75 -21.15 22.49
CA HIS A 164 -17.98 -20.38 22.69
C HIS A 164 -19.10 -21.24 23.29
N ASN A 165 -19.30 -22.44 22.75
CA ASN A 165 -20.33 -23.38 23.22
C ASN A 165 -19.95 -24.83 22.88
N VAL A 166 -20.54 -25.78 23.60
CA VAL A 166 -20.35 -27.22 23.37
C VAL A 166 -21.70 -27.89 23.19
N TYR A 167 -21.83 -28.67 22.11
CA TYR A 167 -23.05 -29.41 21.78
C TYR A 167 -22.81 -30.91 21.87
N LEU A 168 -23.75 -31.64 22.49
CA LEU A 168 -23.84 -33.09 22.35
C LEU A 168 -25.06 -33.42 21.49
N ILE A 169 -24.84 -34.08 20.36
CA ILE A 169 -25.87 -34.36 19.35
C ILE A 169 -26.11 -35.87 19.33
N SER A 170 -27.37 -36.29 19.48
CA SER A 170 -27.72 -37.71 19.43
C SER A 170 -27.47 -38.30 18.03
N PRO A 171 -27.31 -39.64 17.90
CA PRO A 171 -27.17 -40.30 16.59
C PRO A 171 -28.33 -40.03 15.61
N SER A 172 -29.52 -39.69 16.13
CA SER A 172 -30.68 -39.27 15.34
C SER A 172 -30.57 -37.85 14.78
N GLY A 173 -29.64 -37.04 15.27
CA GLY A 173 -29.44 -35.64 14.84
C GLY A 173 -30.05 -34.60 15.77
N LYS A 174 -30.55 -34.98 16.95
CA LYS A 174 -31.12 -34.03 17.90
C LYS A 174 -30.04 -33.42 18.79
N VAL A 175 -30.02 -32.10 18.94
CA VAL A 175 -29.12 -31.42 19.88
C VAL A 175 -29.61 -31.69 21.31
N THR A 176 -28.88 -32.51 22.05
CA THR A 176 -29.32 -33.01 23.36
C THR A 176 -28.76 -32.26 24.56
N PHE A 177 -27.65 -31.58 24.37
CA PHE A 177 -26.97 -30.74 25.36
C PHE A 177 -26.39 -29.50 24.67
N SER A 178 -26.38 -28.40 25.41
CA SER A 178 -25.71 -27.14 25.09
C SER A 178 -25.14 -26.59 26.40
N ALA A 179 -23.88 -26.19 26.43
CA ALA A 179 -23.26 -25.59 27.61
C ALA A 179 -23.94 -24.25 27.96
N LEU A 180 -24.22 -23.42 26.95
CA LEU A 180 -24.88 -22.13 27.12
C LEU A 180 -26.42 -22.21 27.25
N GLN A 181 -27.01 -23.37 26.96
CA GLN A 181 -28.47 -23.55 26.98
C GLN A 181 -29.24 -22.58 26.06
N GLY A 182 -28.70 -22.30 24.88
CA GLY A 182 -29.36 -21.43 23.90
C GLY A 182 -30.51 -22.12 23.15
N ASN A 183 -31.07 -21.39 22.19
CA ASN A 183 -32.22 -21.82 21.37
C ASN A 183 -31.93 -23.06 20.52
N GLU A 184 -30.65 -23.41 20.36
CA GLU A 184 -30.21 -24.60 19.65
C GLU A 184 -30.48 -25.91 20.38
N LEU A 185 -30.69 -25.87 21.71
CA LEU A 185 -31.02 -27.06 22.49
C LEU A 185 -32.36 -27.64 22.03
N GLY A 186 -32.33 -28.90 21.57
CA GLY A 186 -33.50 -29.62 21.09
C GLY A 186 -33.76 -29.50 19.59
N LEU A 187 -32.98 -28.71 18.86
CA LEU A 187 -33.06 -28.68 17.41
C LEU A 187 -32.82 -30.06 16.81
N ASP A 188 -33.59 -30.38 15.78
CA ASP A 188 -33.39 -31.57 14.97
C ASP A 188 -32.63 -31.20 13.70
N LEU A 189 -31.37 -31.63 13.63
CA LEU A 189 -30.53 -31.37 12.47
C LEU A 189 -31.01 -32.12 11.22
N MET A 190 -31.90 -33.10 11.34
CA MET A 190 -32.48 -33.80 10.19
C MET A 190 -33.74 -33.12 9.64
N SER A 191 -34.23 -32.05 10.29
CA SER A 191 -35.36 -31.27 9.82
C SER A 191 -35.05 -30.50 8.53
N SER A 192 -36.10 -30.20 7.74
CA SER A 192 -36.00 -29.42 6.50
C SER A 192 -35.28 -28.09 6.69
N ASP A 193 -35.57 -27.43 7.80
CA ASP A 193 -35.10 -26.08 8.10
C ASP A 193 -33.59 -26.04 8.38
N MET A 194 -33.01 -27.18 8.77
CA MET A 194 -31.60 -27.30 9.13
C MET A 194 -30.71 -27.77 7.96
N MET A 195 -31.26 -28.32 6.88
CA MET A 195 -30.50 -29.01 5.81
C MET A 195 -29.39 -28.15 5.17
N ASN A 196 -29.56 -26.83 5.12
CA ASN A 196 -28.59 -25.94 4.48
C ASN A 196 -27.56 -25.34 5.45
N THR A 197 -27.71 -25.57 6.75
CA THR A 197 -26.81 -25.03 7.79
C THR A 197 -25.44 -25.72 7.78
N SER A 198 -24.42 -25.00 8.25
CA SER A 198 -23.09 -25.58 8.47
C SER A 198 -23.13 -26.73 9.49
N LEU A 199 -23.96 -26.61 10.53
CA LEU A 199 -24.11 -27.61 11.58
C LEU A 199 -24.70 -28.93 11.05
N HIS A 200 -25.75 -28.88 10.21
CA HIS A 200 -26.26 -30.07 9.51
C HIS A 200 -25.18 -30.73 8.65
N LYS A 201 -24.48 -29.94 7.82
CA LYS A 201 -23.42 -30.45 6.94
C LYS A 201 -22.30 -31.12 7.75
N ALA A 202 -21.90 -30.53 8.88
CA ALA A 202 -20.91 -31.10 9.78
C ALA A 202 -21.41 -32.43 10.39
N PHE A 203 -22.64 -32.47 10.89
CA PHE A 203 -23.25 -33.67 11.45
C PHE A 203 -23.33 -34.82 10.43
N ILE A 204 -23.80 -34.54 9.21
CA ILE A 204 -23.87 -35.55 8.14
C ILE A 204 -22.48 -36.05 7.74
N ARG A 205 -21.47 -35.17 7.68
CA ARG A 205 -20.09 -35.58 7.42
C ARG A 205 -19.55 -36.47 8.54
N ALA A 206 -19.77 -36.12 9.79
CA ALA A 206 -19.37 -36.93 10.95
C ALA A 206 -20.09 -38.28 10.99
N LYS A 207 -21.38 -38.34 10.63
CA LYS A 207 -22.14 -39.60 10.54
C LYS A 207 -21.65 -40.51 9.42
N LYS A 208 -21.16 -39.94 8.31
CA LYS A 208 -20.59 -40.67 7.17
C LYS A 208 -19.12 -41.07 7.38
N SER A 209 -18.39 -40.37 8.25
CA SER A 209 -17.01 -40.73 8.51
C SER A 209 -16.97 -42.08 9.23
N LYS A 210 -16.27 -43.05 8.62
CA LYS A 210 -15.91 -44.29 9.32
C LYS A 210 -14.84 -43.93 10.34
N ILE A 211 -15.24 -43.37 11.48
CA ILE A 211 -14.34 -43.32 12.63
C ILE A 211 -14.09 -44.79 12.97
N LYS A 212 -12.87 -45.26 12.70
CA LYS A 212 -12.36 -46.47 13.34
C LYS A 212 -12.42 -46.18 14.84
N CYS A 213 -13.43 -46.73 15.52
CA CYS A 213 -13.29 -46.97 16.94
C CYS A 213 -12.07 -47.90 17.07
N VAL A 214 -10.96 -47.34 17.58
CA VAL A 214 -9.87 -48.12 18.16
C VAL A 214 -10.17 -48.17 19.65
#